data_AF-A0AAW1HS34-F1
#
_entry.id   AF-A0AAW1HS34-F1
#
_cell.length_a   1.000
_cell.length_b   1.000
_cell.length_c   1.000
_cell.angle_alpha   90.00
_cell.angle_beta   90.00
_cell.angle_gamma   90.00
#
_symmetry.space_group_name_H-M   'P 1'
#
loop_
_entity.id
_entity.type
_entity.pdbx_description
1 polymer ?
#
loop_
_entity_poly.entity_id
_entity_poly.type
_entity_poly.pdbx_seq_one_letter_code
_entity_poly.pdbx_strand_id
1 'polypeptide(L)'
;MNLQNTGKFRPERSEKKDFTKNAREESSEFRVRQVIENEAIDNKYGFERVRDHATRTGFLLNMHSSEMLDDDKRLIATIDYYFMEEDGTRFKVSYPFKPYFYVLTERELVDEVSQFLIKKFSGTIGKIETVTKEDLDLPNHLIGLKQNYLKLSFFNQNDLITVRKAIFPHVRKNKKKVDSNSYYIEMLTNALATNEETLYTKNKTDHMENILDIREHDVPYHVRVSIDLKIFCGCWYNVKAKGSSIEPPTITPRPDIIERPEPIVLAFDIETTKLPLKFPDANTDQIMMISYMIDGQGYLITNREIISADIEDFEFTPRPEFEGQFVIFNEENEFKLIQKFFDHIMDVRPHVFVTYNGDSFDWPFVETRAGVYDLDMKQEIGFFKNKGGFYTSRPAMHMDCFCWVKRDSYLPVGSHGLKAVAKAKLRYDPVELDPEEMCPLAASDPQVLSTYSVSDAVATYYLYMQYVHPFIFALCTIIPCEPDEVLRKGSGTLCEALLMVEAFQGNIIFPNKEEAILNKLTDDGHVLHQETYVGGHVEALESGVFRADIPCRFRLVPEALNRLIDQIPKTLQHAIEVEEGIPLDMVTNLSDTEDFTACD
;
A
#
# COMPACT_ATOMS: atom_id res chain seq x y z
N MET A 1 33.14 50.88 13.60
CA MET A 1 31.93 50.58 12.80
C MET A 1 31.52 49.16 13.10
N ASN A 2 30.31 49.01 13.64
CA ASN A 2 29.74 47.74 14.08
C ASN A 2 29.44 46.83 12.88
N LEU A 3 29.94 45.59 12.90
CA LEU A 3 29.47 44.52 12.02
C LEU A 3 28.19 43.95 12.65
N GLN A 4 27.04 44.34 12.10
CA GLN A 4 25.75 43.73 12.43
C GLN A 4 25.61 42.38 11.72
N ASN A 5 25.53 41.32 12.51
CA ASN A 5 25.08 40.01 12.10
C ASN A 5 23.56 40.05 11.82
N THR A 6 23.15 40.01 10.56
CA THR A 6 21.73 39.92 10.19
C THR A 6 21.35 38.44 10.17
N GLY A 7 20.74 37.94 11.25
CA GLY A 7 20.36 36.54 11.46
C GLY A 7 19.31 35.98 10.50
N LYS A 8 19.57 35.99 9.20
CA LYS A 8 18.77 35.28 8.19
C LYS A 8 19.54 34.08 7.69
N PHE A 9 19.14 32.90 8.16
CA PHE A 9 19.48 31.61 7.56
C PHE A 9 19.09 31.65 6.07
N ARG A 10 20.07 31.43 5.18
CA ARG A 10 19.84 31.18 3.76
C ARG A 10 20.00 29.67 3.54
N PRO A 11 18.95 28.93 3.17
CA PRO A 11 19.12 27.53 2.81
C PRO A 11 20.06 27.44 1.60
N GLU A 12 20.99 26.48 1.63
CA GLU A 12 21.78 26.14 0.47
C GLU A 12 20.86 25.84 -0.71
N ARG A 13 21.17 26.42 -1.87
CA ARG A 13 20.47 26.09 -3.11
C ARG A 13 20.58 24.58 -3.31
N SER A 14 19.43 23.92 -3.42
CA SER A 14 19.38 22.55 -3.91
C SER A 14 20.18 22.48 -5.22
N GLU A 15 21.17 21.60 -5.25
CA GLU A 15 21.84 21.23 -6.49
C GLU A 15 20.76 20.90 -7.52
N LYS A 16 20.86 21.51 -8.70
CA LYS A 16 20.01 21.14 -9.82
C LYS A 16 20.12 19.63 -10.00
N LYS A 17 19.00 18.91 -9.88
CA LYS A 17 18.92 17.50 -10.30
C LYS A 17 19.57 17.37 -11.68
N ASP A 18 20.66 16.64 -11.73
CA ASP A 18 21.35 16.30 -12.97
C ASP A 18 20.39 15.50 -13.85
N PHE A 19 19.88 16.12 -14.92
CA PHE A 19 18.99 15.49 -15.90
C PHE A 19 19.64 14.29 -16.61
N THR A 20 20.96 14.11 -16.46
CA THR A 20 21.77 13.02 -17.02
C THR A 20 21.65 11.70 -16.25
N LYS A 21 21.31 11.70 -14.95
CA LYS A 21 21.10 10.44 -14.19
C LYS A 21 19.85 9.69 -14.65
N ASN A 22 18.73 10.39 -14.86
CA ASN A 22 17.47 9.78 -15.29
C ASN A 22 17.54 9.09 -16.67
N ALA A 23 18.35 9.62 -17.60
CA ALA A 23 18.47 9.04 -18.95
C ALA A 23 19.27 7.72 -18.96
N ARG A 24 20.15 7.49 -17.98
CA ARG A 24 20.92 6.23 -17.84
C ARG A 24 20.10 5.09 -17.23
N GLU A 25 19.15 5.41 -16.36
CA GLU A 25 18.25 4.43 -15.71
C GLU A 25 17.18 3.86 -16.67
N GLU A 26 16.97 4.45 -17.85
CA GLU A 26 15.92 4.02 -18.79
C GLU A 26 16.42 3.11 -19.93
N SER A 27 17.74 2.88 -20.05
CA SER A 27 18.29 2.00 -21.10
C SER A 27 17.84 0.55 -20.89
N SER A 28 17.63 -0.19 -21.99
CA SER A 28 17.36 -1.64 -21.94
C SER A 28 18.46 -2.41 -21.21
N GLU A 29 19.72 -2.01 -21.37
CA GLU A 29 20.86 -2.64 -20.67
C GLU A 29 20.79 -2.48 -19.16
N PHE A 30 20.41 -1.29 -18.67
CA PHE A 30 20.25 -1.03 -17.24
C PHE A 30 19.14 -1.90 -16.65
N ARG A 31 18.00 -2.00 -17.34
CA ARG A 31 16.87 -2.84 -16.91
C ARG A 31 17.22 -4.32 -16.87
N VAL A 32 17.94 -4.84 -17.87
CA VAL A 32 18.44 -6.22 -17.84
C VAL A 32 19.36 -6.45 -16.64
N ARG A 33 20.29 -5.53 -16.38
CA ARG A 33 21.16 -5.61 -15.20
C ARG A 33 20.36 -5.61 -13.89
N GLN A 34 19.34 -4.76 -13.79
CA GLN A 34 18.46 -4.72 -12.62
C GLN A 34 17.71 -6.03 -12.41
N VAL A 35 17.23 -6.67 -13.48
CA VAL A 35 16.58 -7.99 -13.39
C VAL A 35 17.57 -9.05 -12.87
N ILE A 36 18.81 -9.05 -13.34
CA ILE A 36 19.86 -9.97 -12.88
C ILE A 36 20.19 -9.74 -11.40
N GLU A 37 20.35 -8.48 -10.98
CA GLU A 37 20.60 -8.12 -9.58
C GLU A 37 19.43 -8.53 -8.69
N ASN A 38 18.18 -8.29 -9.12
CA ASN A 38 16.98 -8.72 -8.40
C ASN A 38 16.94 -10.25 -8.26
N GLU A 39 17.23 -11.00 -9.33
CA GLU A 39 17.27 -12.45 -9.25
C GLU A 39 18.35 -12.98 -8.29
N ALA A 40 19.51 -12.33 -8.25
CA ALA A 40 20.58 -12.69 -7.32
C ALA A 40 20.16 -12.49 -5.86
N ILE A 41 19.50 -11.36 -5.55
CA ILE A 41 18.95 -11.09 -4.21
C ILE A 41 17.84 -12.08 -3.85
N ASP A 42 16.89 -12.34 -4.75
CA ASP A 42 15.83 -13.32 -4.52
C ASP A 42 16.42 -14.71 -4.17
N ASN A 43 17.47 -15.14 -4.88
CA ASN A 43 18.15 -16.41 -4.64
C ASN A 43 18.86 -16.46 -3.28
N LYS A 44 19.41 -15.33 -2.78
CA LYS A 44 19.99 -15.28 -1.42
C LYS A 44 18.95 -15.62 -0.35
N TYR A 45 17.70 -15.26 -0.57
CA TYR A 45 16.57 -15.59 0.31
C TYR A 45 15.93 -16.96 0.01
N GLY A 46 16.49 -17.73 -0.93
CA GLY A 46 15.99 -19.06 -1.30
C GLY A 46 14.80 -19.06 -2.27
N PHE A 47 14.43 -17.91 -2.85
CA PHE A 47 13.36 -17.83 -3.83
C PHE A 47 13.86 -18.16 -5.24
N GLU A 48 13.98 -19.45 -5.51
CA GLU A 48 14.36 -19.96 -6.82
C GLU A 48 13.18 -19.94 -7.79
N ARG A 49 13.44 -19.54 -9.04
CA ARG A 49 12.41 -19.57 -10.09
C ARG A 49 12.14 -21.02 -10.50
N VAL A 50 10.89 -21.45 -10.37
CA VAL A 50 10.47 -22.80 -10.80
C VAL A 50 10.60 -22.94 -12.31
N ARG A 51 11.27 -24.02 -12.74
CA ARG A 51 11.47 -24.36 -14.17
C ARG A 51 10.92 -25.74 -14.54
N ASP A 52 10.61 -26.56 -13.54
CA ASP A 52 10.04 -27.89 -13.75
C ASP A 52 8.55 -27.81 -14.12
N HIS A 53 7.98 -28.96 -14.49
CA HIS A 53 6.54 -29.09 -14.79
C HIS A 53 5.73 -29.59 -13.58
N ALA A 54 6.34 -29.59 -12.39
CA ALA A 54 5.66 -30.06 -11.19
C ALA A 54 4.59 -29.05 -10.77
N THR A 55 3.49 -29.57 -10.23
CA THR A 55 2.52 -28.73 -9.54
C THR A 55 2.98 -28.57 -8.10
N ARG A 56 3.13 -27.34 -7.65
CA ARG A 56 3.46 -26.97 -6.27
C ARG A 56 2.27 -26.27 -5.63
N THR A 57 2.04 -26.46 -4.34
CA THR A 57 0.97 -25.76 -3.62
C THR A 57 1.63 -24.77 -2.68
N GLY A 58 1.42 -23.48 -2.91
CA GLY A 58 2.10 -22.43 -2.17
C GLY A 58 1.16 -21.33 -1.72
N PHE A 59 1.43 -20.79 -0.54
CA PHE A 59 0.84 -19.58 -0.01
C PHE A 59 1.55 -18.36 -0.60
N LEU A 60 0.80 -17.45 -1.22
CA LEU A 60 1.37 -16.26 -1.85
C LEU A 60 1.74 -15.21 -0.79
N LEU A 61 3.03 -15.07 -0.51
CA LEU A 61 3.55 -14.12 0.47
C LEU A 61 3.65 -12.71 -0.10
N ASN A 62 4.22 -12.58 -1.30
CA ASN A 62 4.52 -11.28 -1.91
C ASN A 62 4.42 -11.35 -3.43
N MET A 63 4.34 -10.19 -4.07
CA MET A 63 4.40 -10.06 -5.53
C MET A 63 5.15 -8.79 -5.90
N HIS A 64 5.81 -8.76 -7.06
CA HIS A 64 6.54 -7.57 -7.52
C HIS A 64 6.49 -7.42 -9.04
N SER A 65 6.37 -6.18 -9.53
CA SER A 65 6.56 -5.87 -10.95
C SER A 65 8.01 -6.15 -11.38
N SER A 66 8.16 -6.76 -12.55
CA SER A 66 9.45 -7.19 -13.09
C SER A 66 9.45 -7.21 -14.62
N GLU A 67 10.59 -7.57 -15.20
CA GLU A 67 10.74 -7.78 -16.64
C GLU A 67 11.55 -9.05 -16.90
N MET A 68 11.33 -9.68 -18.05
CA MET A 68 12.18 -10.76 -18.55
C MET A 68 12.42 -10.61 -20.06
N LEU A 69 13.39 -11.34 -20.58
CA LEU A 69 13.64 -11.42 -22.01
C LEU A 69 12.78 -12.54 -22.62
N ASP A 70 12.11 -12.23 -23.74
CA ASP A 70 11.47 -13.24 -24.58
C ASP A 70 12.47 -13.90 -25.56
N ASP A 71 11.98 -14.80 -26.42
CA ASP A 71 12.79 -15.56 -27.39
C ASP A 71 13.50 -14.63 -28.40
N ASP A 72 12.90 -13.48 -28.67
CA ASP A 72 13.44 -12.43 -29.55
C ASP A 72 14.38 -11.46 -28.81
N LYS A 73 14.73 -11.76 -27.55
CA LYS A 73 15.55 -10.92 -26.65
C LYS A 73 14.94 -9.55 -26.40
N ARG A 74 13.62 -9.44 -26.45
CA ARG A 74 12.88 -8.23 -26.09
C ARG A 74 12.47 -8.30 -24.62
N LEU A 75 12.56 -7.16 -23.94
CA LEU A 75 12.04 -7.02 -22.58
C LEU A 75 10.51 -6.99 -22.58
N ILE A 76 9.92 -7.96 -21.90
CA ILE A 76 8.49 -8.07 -21.62
C ILE A 76 8.22 -7.88 -20.13
N ALA A 77 7.09 -7.25 -19.79
CA ALA A 77 6.68 -7.04 -18.40
C ALA A 77 6.08 -8.32 -17.80
N THR A 78 6.47 -8.60 -16.56
CA THR A 78 6.02 -9.75 -15.78
C THR A 78 5.74 -9.38 -14.33
N ILE A 79 4.97 -10.20 -13.64
CA ILE A 79 4.85 -10.17 -12.18
C ILE A 79 5.60 -11.37 -11.61
N ASP A 80 6.49 -11.12 -10.67
CA ASP A 80 7.09 -12.19 -9.86
C ASP A 80 6.22 -12.42 -8.64
N TYR A 81 5.81 -13.67 -8.44
CA TYR A 81 5.03 -14.12 -7.28
C TYR A 81 5.91 -15.00 -6.39
N TYR A 82 5.90 -14.73 -5.08
CA TYR A 82 6.75 -15.36 -4.07
C TYR A 82 5.89 -16.27 -3.18
N PHE A 83 6.16 -17.55 -3.25
CA PHE A 83 5.37 -18.57 -2.59
C PHE A 83 6.16 -19.29 -1.50
N MET A 84 5.43 -19.73 -0.48
CA MET A 84 5.91 -20.63 0.56
C MET A 84 5.00 -21.86 0.62
N GLU A 85 5.58 -23.05 0.57
CA GLU A 85 4.87 -24.32 0.76
C GLU A 85 4.63 -24.59 2.25
N GLU A 86 3.78 -25.56 2.60
CA GLU A 86 3.46 -25.89 4.00
C GLU A 86 4.68 -26.31 4.82
N ASP A 87 5.72 -26.87 4.17
CA ASP A 87 6.97 -27.29 4.81
C ASP A 87 8.00 -26.15 4.95
N GLY A 88 7.64 -24.92 4.58
CA GLY A 88 8.51 -23.75 4.59
C GLY A 88 9.42 -23.62 3.36
N THR A 89 9.33 -24.55 2.40
CA THR A 89 10.05 -24.45 1.13
C THR A 89 9.59 -23.23 0.34
N ARG A 90 10.54 -22.51 -0.25
CA ARG A 90 10.30 -21.24 -0.95
C ARG A 90 10.46 -21.44 -2.44
N PHE A 91 9.61 -20.81 -3.21
CA PHE A 91 9.79 -20.75 -4.66
C PHE A 91 9.18 -19.48 -5.21
N LYS A 92 9.63 -19.07 -6.40
CA LYS A 92 9.00 -17.98 -7.14
C LYS A 92 8.60 -18.41 -8.53
N VAL A 93 7.63 -17.71 -9.10
CA VAL A 93 7.24 -17.85 -10.50
C VAL A 93 7.03 -16.49 -11.11
N SER A 94 7.38 -16.35 -12.38
CA SER A 94 7.20 -15.12 -13.14
C SER A 94 6.03 -15.28 -14.11
N TYR A 95 5.05 -14.39 -14.05
CA TYR A 95 3.88 -14.40 -14.91
C TYR A 95 3.99 -13.27 -15.95
N PRO A 96 4.21 -13.57 -17.24
CA PRO A 96 4.21 -12.57 -18.30
C PRO A 96 2.79 -12.06 -18.57
N PHE A 97 2.60 -10.74 -18.51
CA PHE A 97 1.31 -10.11 -18.76
C PHE A 97 1.49 -8.77 -19.47
N LYS A 98 0.79 -8.57 -20.58
CA LYS A 98 0.90 -7.32 -21.37
C LYS A 98 0.19 -6.17 -20.65
N PRO A 99 0.89 -5.09 -20.23
CA PRO A 99 0.23 -3.89 -19.73
C PRO A 99 -0.72 -3.32 -20.79
N TYR A 100 -1.81 -2.70 -20.39
CA TYR A 100 -2.75 -2.09 -21.35
C TYR A 100 -3.47 -0.87 -20.79
N PHE A 101 -4.05 -0.07 -21.69
CA PHE A 101 -5.07 0.93 -21.37
C PHE A 101 -6.09 1.00 -22.52
N TYR A 102 -7.19 1.73 -22.31
CA TYR A 102 -8.27 1.88 -23.28
C TYR A 102 -8.29 3.27 -23.91
N VAL A 103 -8.71 3.32 -25.18
CA VAL A 103 -8.91 4.56 -25.92
C VAL A 103 -10.33 4.57 -26.47
N LEU A 104 -11.04 5.68 -26.27
CA LEU A 104 -12.33 5.95 -26.90
C LEU A 104 -12.12 6.73 -28.19
N THR A 105 -12.77 6.30 -29.26
CA THR A 105 -12.70 6.94 -30.58
C THR A 105 -14.10 7.37 -31.03
N GLU A 106 -14.16 8.18 -32.09
CA GLU A 106 -15.41 8.36 -32.82
C GLU A 106 -15.94 7.01 -33.32
N ARG A 107 -17.26 6.79 -33.19
CA ARG A 107 -17.90 5.48 -33.41
C ARG A 107 -17.69 4.92 -34.82
N GLU A 108 -17.64 5.79 -35.82
CA GLU A 108 -17.51 5.39 -37.22
C GLU A 108 -16.06 5.15 -37.64
N LEU A 109 -15.07 5.55 -36.83
CA LEU A 109 -13.66 5.59 -37.21
C LEU A 109 -12.77 4.62 -36.41
N VAL A 110 -13.37 3.62 -35.76
CA VAL A 110 -12.67 2.66 -34.90
C VAL A 110 -11.57 1.92 -35.68
N ASP A 111 -11.88 1.48 -36.91
CA ASP A 111 -10.96 0.70 -37.73
C ASP A 111 -9.84 1.56 -38.33
N GLU A 112 -10.12 2.78 -38.82
CA GLU A 112 -9.08 3.67 -39.31
C GLU A 112 -8.13 4.12 -38.20
N VAL A 113 -8.67 4.45 -37.01
CA VAL A 113 -7.85 4.82 -35.85
C VAL A 113 -6.99 3.64 -35.40
N SER A 114 -7.54 2.43 -35.37
CA SER A 114 -6.79 1.21 -35.04
C SER A 114 -5.60 0.98 -35.99
N GLN A 115 -5.84 1.01 -37.31
CA GLN A 115 -4.78 0.84 -38.32
C GLN A 115 -3.72 1.96 -38.24
N PHE A 116 -4.17 3.20 -38.01
CA PHE A 116 -3.29 4.34 -37.83
C PHE A 116 -2.37 4.17 -36.61
N LEU A 117 -2.91 3.76 -35.46
CA LEU A 117 -2.15 3.55 -34.23
C LEU A 117 -1.11 2.43 -34.39
N ILE A 118 -1.48 1.32 -35.06
CA ILE A 118 -0.55 0.24 -35.41
C ILE A 118 0.61 0.76 -36.24
N LYS A 119 0.34 1.57 -37.28
CA LYS A 119 1.37 2.10 -38.17
C LYS A 119 2.26 3.13 -37.46
N LYS A 120 1.68 4.02 -36.64
CA LYS A 120 2.39 5.11 -35.96
C LYS A 120 3.28 4.62 -34.83
N PHE A 121 2.83 3.62 -34.07
CA PHE A 121 3.58 3.04 -32.95
C PHE A 121 4.05 1.61 -33.25
N SER A 122 4.43 1.37 -34.51
CA SER A 122 4.96 0.10 -34.96
C SER A 122 6.16 -0.32 -34.10
N GLY A 123 6.13 -1.55 -33.59
CA GLY A 123 7.14 -2.08 -32.69
C GLY A 123 6.91 -1.76 -31.21
N THR A 124 6.07 -0.78 -30.84
CA THR A 124 5.76 -0.44 -29.44
C THR A 124 4.46 -1.07 -28.96
N ILE A 125 3.40 -0.98 -29.76
CA ILE A 125 2.12 -1.62 -29.45
C ILE A 125 2.21 -3.11 -29.83
N GLY A 126 1.89 -3.99 -28.88
CA GLY A 126 1.91 -5.44 -29.08
C GLY A 126 0.59 -6.02 -29.57
N LYS A 127 -0.55 -5.43 -29.20
CA LYS A 127 -1.88 -5.83 -29.69
C LYS A 127 -2.86 -4.67 -29.57
N ILE A 128 -3.75 -4.52 -30.55
CA ILE A 128 -4.95 -3.69 -30.43
C ILE A 128 -6.17 -4.59 -30.60
N GLU A 129 -7.14 -4.47 -29.71
CA GLU A 129 -8.41 -5.18 -29.79
C GLU A 129 -9.59 -4.26 -29.45
N THR A 130 -10.69 -4.39 -30.19
CA THR A 130 -11.93 -3.68 -29.87
C THR A 130 -12.67 -4.44 -28.78
N VAL A 131 -12.99 -3.77 -27.67
CA VAL A 131 -13.72 -4.35 -26.54
C VAL A 131 -14.96 -3.52 -26.21
N THR A 132 -15.95 -4.16 -25.61
CA THR A 132 -17.17 -3.50 -25.13
C THR A 132 -17.19 -3.44 -23.61
N LYS A 133 -17.52 -2.27 -23.06
CA LYS A 133 -17.55 -1.99 -21.61
C LYS A 133 -18.86 -1.32 -21.21
N GLU A 134 -19.30 -1.55 -19.98
CA GLU A 134 -20.34 -0.73 -19.36
C GLU A 134 -19.72 0.63 -19.01
N ASP A 135 -20.26 1.70 -19.58
CA ASP A 135 -19.87 3.07 -19.29
C ASP A 135 -21.07 3.75 -18.63
N LEU A 136 -20.95 4.02 -17.33
CA LEU A 136 -22.06 4.57 -16.54
C LEU A 136 -22.38 6.02 -16.93
N ASP A 137 -21.45 6.71 -17.61
CA ASP A 137 -21.68 8.04 -18.18
C ASP A 137 -22.39 7.98 -19.54
N LEU A 138 -22.53 6.79 -20.14
CA LEU A 138 -23.20 6.64 -21.44
C LEU A 138 -24.72 6.80 -21.28
N PRO A 139 -25.36 7.70 -22.05
CA PRO A 139 -26.82 7.83 -22.02
C PRO A 139 -27.50 6.51 -22.39
N ASN A 140 -28.50 6.13 -21.61
CA ASN A 140 -29.25 4.87 -21.78
C ASN A 140 -28.40 3.60 -21.57
N HIS A 141 -27.32 3.62 -20.78
CA HIS A 141 -26.60 2.39 -20.42
C HIS A 141 -27.50 1.35 -19.71
N LEU A 142 -28.50 1.80 -18.92
CA LEU A 142 -29.42 0.91 -18.19
C LEU A 142 -30.30 -0.01 -19.08
N ILE A 143 -30.49 0.32 -20.36
CA ILE A 143 -31.19 -0.57 -21.31
C ILE A 143 -30.24 -1.58 -21.99
N GLY A 144 -28.98 -1.65 -21.54
CA GLY A 144 -27.95 -2.57 -22.04
C GLY A 144 -27.04 -1.99 -23.13
N LEU A 145 -27.07 -0.68 -23.35
CA LEU A 145 -26.17 -0.03 -24.30
C LEU A 145 -24.74 0.03 -23.73
N LYS A 146 -23.78 -0.51 -24.47
CA LYS A 146 -22.36 -0.56 -24.09
C LYS A 146 -21.51 0.37 -24.94
N GLN A 147 -20.38 0.79 -24.40
CA GLN A 147 -19.41 1.60 -25.12
C GLN A 147 -18.30 0.74 -25.73
N ASN A 148 -17.88 1.08 -26.95
CA ASN A 148 -16.77 0.41 -27.63
C ASN A 148 -15.46 1.17 -27.35
N TYR A 149 -14.43 0.44 -26.94
CA TYR A 149 -13.08 0.96 -26.73
C TYR A 149 -12.06 0.17 -27.52
N LEU A 150 -10.97 0.83 -27.93
CA LEU A 150 -9.75 0.17 -28.37
C LEU A 150 -8.87 -0.12 -27.15
N LYS A 151 -8.59 -1.40 -26.88
CA LYS A 151 -7.63 -1.83 -25.86
C LYS A 151 -6.25 -1.95 -26.49
N LEU A 152 -5.31 -1.11 -26.04
CA LEU A 152 -3.93 -1.11 -26.52
C LEU A 152 -3.09 -1.90 -25.51
N SER A 153 -2.52 -3.02 -25.93
CA SER A 153 -1.64 -3.86 -25.10
C SER A 153 -0.18 -3.70 -25.52
N PHE A 154 0.72 -3.62 -24.54
CA PHE A 154 2.13 -3.32 -24.72
C PHE A 154 3.01 -4.50 -24.27
N PHE A 155 4.27 -4.51 -24.70
CA PHE A 155 5.19 -5.55 -24.25
C PHE A 155 5.73 -5.26 -22.85
N ASN A 156 5.97 -3.98 -22.52
CA ASN A 156 6.44 -3.56 -21.20
C ASN A 156 5.81 -2.20 -20.78
N GLN A 157 6.05 -1.77 -19.55
CA GLN A 157 5.47 -0.54 -19.01
C GLN A 157 6.06 0.73 -19.67
N ASN A 158 7.31 0.70 -20.11
CA ASN A 158 7.94 1.84 -20.79
C ASN A 158 7.28 2.15 -22.14
N ASP A 159 6.96 1.10 -22.90
CA ASP A 159 6.22 1.19 -24.15
C ASP A 159 4.83 1.82 -23.91
N LEU A 160 4.12 1.37 -22.87
CA LEU A 160 2.84 1.92 -22.45
C LEU A 160 2.94 3.42 -22.13
N ILE A 161 3.91 3.80 -21.28
CA ILE A 161 4.12 5.19 -20.87
C ILE A 161 4.45 6.09 -22.07
N THR A 162 5.24 5.57 -23.02
CA THR A 162 5.63 6.30 -24.23
C THR A 162 4.42 6.62 -25.10
N VAL A 163 3.57 5.62 -25.37
CA VAL A 163 2.35 5.82 -26.18
C VAL A 163 1.33 6.68 -25.44
N ARG A 164 1.16 6.49 -24.13
CA ARG A 164 0.31 7.34 -23.28
C ARG A 164 0.73 8.81 -23.36
N LYS A 165 2.03 9.12 -23.21
CA LYS A 165 2.57 10.49 -23.31
C LYS A 165 2.31 11.11 -24.70
N ALA A 166 2.28 10.29 -25.75
CA ALA A 166 1.97 10.75 -27.11
C ALA A 166 0.48 11.01 -27.34
N ILE A 167 -0.43 10.18 -26.81
CA ILE A 167 -1.88 10.28 -27.03
C ILE A 167 -2.52 11.36 -26.13
N PHE A 168 -2.12 11.43 -24.87
CA PHE A 168 -2.79 12.23 -23.84
C PHE A 168 -2.95 13.74 -24.17
N PRO A 169 -1.95 14.44 -24.77
CA PRO A 169 -2.13 15.83 -25.18
C PRO A 169 -3.20 16.04 -26.26
N HIS A 170 -3.33 15.08 -27.18
CA HIS A 170 -4.34 15.12 -28.23
C HIS A 170 -5.74 14.91 -27.64
N VAL A 171 -5.93 13.94 -26.74
CA VAL A 171 -7.19 13.73 -26.00
C VAL A 171 -7.64 15.03 -25.32
N ARG A 172 -6.75 15.69 -24.57
CA ARG A 172 -7.06 16.95 -23.89
C ARG A 172 -7.47 18.06 -24.86
N LYS A 173 -6.84 18.14 -26.04
CA LYS A 173 -7.19 19.10 -27.08
C LYS A 173 -8.56 18.78 -27.71
N ASN A 174 -8.82 17.50 -27.98
CA ASN A 174 -10.04 17.05 -28.64
C ASN A 174 -11.25 17.20 -27.72
N LYS A 175 -11.14 16.84 -26.42
CA LYS A 175 -12.21 17.08 -25.43
C LYS A 175 -12.62 18.55 -25.37
N LYS A 176 -11.65 19.47 -25.26
CA LYS A 176 -11.93 20.92 -25.28
C LYS A 176 -12.63 21.38 -26.55
N LYS A 177 -12.29 20.83 -27.72
CA LYS A 177 -12.97 21.15 -28.98
C LYS A 177 -14.44 20.72 -28.91
N VAL A 178 -14.72 19.49 -28.45
CA VAL A 178 -16.07 18.95 -28.31
C VAL A 178 -16.89 19.79 -27.32
N ASP A 179 -16.34 20.11 -26.16
CA ASP A 179 -17.00 20.95 -25.15
C ASP A 179 -17.29 22.38 -25.67
N SER A 180 -16.37 22.96 -26.43
CA SER A 180 -16.53 24.29 -27.05
C SER A 180 -17.47 24.30 -28.26
N ASN A 181 -17.65 23.16 -28.94
CA ASN A 181 -18.53 23.00 -30.10
C ASN A 181 -20.00 22.79 -29.71
N SER A 182 -20.39 23.14 -28.49
CA SER A 182 -21.78 23.18 -28.04
C SER A 182 -22.66 23.98 -29.00
N TYR A 183 -23.44 23.25 -29.79
CA TYR A 183 -24.64 23.62 -30.57
C TYR A 183 -24.53 24.71 -31.65
N TYR A 184 -23.79 25.79 -31.43
CA TYR A 184 -23.81 26.98 -32.29
C TYR A 184 -22.99 26.82 -33.57
N ILE A 185 -21.83 26.15 -33.49
CA ILE A 185 -20.96 25.91 -34.66
C ILE A 185 -21.52 24.81 -35.55
N GLU A 186 -22.17 23.79 -35.00
CA GLU A 186 -22.81 22.73 -35.78
C GLU A 186 -24.01 23.27 -36.59
N MET A 187 -24.79 24.19 -36.00
CA MET A 187 -25.85 24.92 -36.70
C MET A 187 -25.31 25.83 -37.82
N LEU A 188 -24.17 26.50 -37.59
CA LEU A 188 -23.49 27.35 -38.59
C LEU A 188 -22.84 26.52 -39.71
N THR A 189 -22.25 25.38 -39.38
CA THR A 189 -21.57 24.51 -40.36
C THR A 189 -22.60 23.84 -41.27
N ASN A 190 -23.74 23.40 -40.73
CA ASN A 190 -24.85 22.89 -41.53
C ASN A 190 -25.52 23.99 -42.40
N ALA A 191 -25.52 25.25 -41.96
CA ALA A 191 -26.01 26.37 -42.76
C ALA A 191 -25.05 26.80 -43.87
N LEU A 192 -23.74 26.56 -43.72
CA LEU A 192 -22.68 26.98 -44.65
C LEU A 192 -22.19 25.84 -45.58
N ALA A 193 -22.60 24.60 -45.36
CA ALA A 193 -22.23 23.43 -46.15
C ALA A 193 -22.97 23.31 -47.50
N THR A 194 -23.09 24.41 -48.24
CA THR A 194 -23.59 24.44 -49.63
C THR A 194 -22.49 24.49 -50.70
N ASN A 195 -21.21 24.40 -50.33
CA ASN A 195 -20.10 24.40 -51.29
C ASN A 195 -19.32 23.07 -51.28
N GLU A 196 -19.53 22.28 -52.34
CA GLU A 196 -19.01 20.92 -52.57
C GLU A 196 -17.49 20.81 -52.81
N GLU A 197 -16.71 21.90 -52.78
CA GLU A 197 -15.29 21.86 -53.18
C GLU A 197 -14.28 21.64 -52.03
N THR A 198 -14.72 21.45 -50.78
CA THR A 198 -13.80 21.32 -49.63
C THR A 198 -13.59 19.89 -49.12
N LEU A 199 -14.10 18.87 -49.83
CA LEU A 199 -14.02 17.46 -49.42
C LEU A 199 -12.71 16.76 -49.81
N TYR A 200 -11.95 17.24 -50.79
CA TYR A 200 -10.85 16.46 -51.38
C TYR A 200 -9.46 16.69 -50.76
N THR A 201 -9.30 17.61 -49.81
CA THR A 201 -8.00 17.93 -49.17
C THR A 201 -7.78 17.28 -47.80
N LYS A 202 -8.74 16.52 -47.26
CA LYS A 202 -8.62 15.81 -45.97
C LYS A 202 -7.85 14.47 -46.05
N ASN A 203 -7.25 14.12 -47.18
CA ASN A 203 -6.56 12.82 -47.38
C ASN A 203 -5.14 12.72 -46.76
N LYS A 204 -4.88 13.45 -45.66
CA LYS A 204 -3.79 13.21 -44.70
C LYS A 204 -4.35 13.44 -43.28
N THR A 205 -5.43 12.75 -42.93
CA THR A 205 -6.01 12.80 -41.59
C THR A 205 -5.05 12.22 -40.57
N ASP A 206 -4.50 13.06 -39.70
CA ASP A 206 -3.91 12.61 -38.44
C ASP A 206 -5.06 12.08 -37.57
N HIS A 207 -5.26 10.77 -37.57
CA HIS A 207 -6.37 10.13 -36.84
C HIS A 207 -6.24 10.27 -35.30
N MET A 208 -5.17 10.91 -34.80
CA MET A 208 -5.11 11.38 -33.41
C MET A 208 -6.21 12.37 -33.04
N GLU A 209 -6.76 13.13 -34.01
CA GLU A 209 -7.85 14.07 -33.74
C GLU A 209 -9.19 13.37 -33.42
N ASN A 210 -9.32 12.08 -33.77
CA ASN A 210 -10.55 11.29 -33.59
C ASN A 210 -10.52 10.47 -32.29
N ILE A 211 -9.46 10.64 -31.48
CA ILE A 211 -9.34 10.02 -30.16
C ILE A 211 -9.99 10.95 -29.13
N LEU A 212 -11.08 10.50 -28.53
CA LEU A 212 -11.94 11.29 -27.66
C LEU A 212 -11.56 11.16 -26.17
N ASP A 213 -11.13 9.98 -25.76
CA ASP A 213 -10.77 9.71 -24.36
C ASP A 213 -9.70 8.63 -24.23
N ILE A 214 -9.05 8.62 -23.07
CA ILE A 214 -8.12 7.58 -22.63
C ILE A 214 -8.53 7.15 -21.22
N ARG A 215 -8.71 5.85 -21.00
CA ARG A 215 -9.21 5.28 -19.73
C ARG A 215 -8.24 4.26 -19.17
N GLU A 216 -8.22 4.13 -17.86
CA GLU A 216 -7.42 3.13 -17.12
C GLU A 216 -5.90 3.18 -17.40
N HIS A 217 -5.37 4.36 -17.70
CA HIS A 217 -3.99 4.58 -18.14
C HIS A 217 -2.99 4.84 -17.00
N ASP A 218 -3.50 4.92 -15.78
CA ASP A 218 -2.79 5.23 -14.54
C ASP A 218 -2.92 4.10 -13.50
N VAL A 219 -3.57 2.99 -13.85
CA VAL A 219 -3.63 1.78 -13.01
C VAL A 219 -2.23 1.18 -12.87
N PRO A 220 -1.71 0.99 -11.63
CA PRO A 220 -0.42 0.34 -11.42
C PRO A 220 -0.39 -1.06 -12.02
N TYR A 221 0.74 -1.46 -12.58
CA TYR A 221 0.84 -2.71 -13.34
C TYR A 221 0.59 -3.96 -12.50
N HIS A 222 1.16 -4.06 -11.30
CA HIS A 222 0.90 -5.20 -10.40
C HIS A 222 -0.55 -5.26 -9.94
N VAL A 223 -1.17 -4.10 -9.65
CA VAL A 223 -2.61 -4.00 -9.34
C VAL A 223 -3.45 -4.50 -10.52
N ARG A 224 -3.12 -4.07 -11.75
CA ARG A 224 -3.79 -4.54 -12.97
C ARG A 224 -3.76 -6.07 -13.07
N VAL A 225 -2.57 -6.66 -12.97
CA VAL A 225 -2.39 -8.10 -13.14
C VAL A 225 -3.13 -8.87 -12.03
N SER A 226 -3.08 -8.38 -10.79
CA SER A 226 -3.80 -8.96 -9.67
C SER A 226 -5.32 -8.96 -9.89
N ILE A 227 -5.89 -7.83 -10.36
CA ILE A 227 -7.33 -7.72 -10.70
C ILE A 227 -7.70 -8.67 -11.83
N ASP A 228 -6.99 -8.61 -12.95
CA ASP A 228 -7.32 -9.35 -14.17
C ASP A 228 -7.20 -10.86 -13.99
N LEU A 229 -6.21 -11.33 -13.22
CA LEU A 229 -5.97 -12.74 -12.95
C LEU A 229 -6.67 -13.25 -11.68
N LYS A 230 -7.22 -12.35 -10.85
CA LYS A 230 -7.77 -12.65 -9.52
C LYS A 230 -6.76 -13.38 -8.61
N ILE A 231 -5.52 -12.89 -8.61
CA ILE A 231 -4.43 -13.41 -7.78
C ILE A 231 -4.11 -12.37 -6.70
N PHE A 232 -4.22 -12.77 -5.43
CA PHE A 232 -4.13 -11.91 -4.25
C PHE A 232 -3.14 -12.52 -3.25
N CYS A 233 -2.31 -11.68 -2.63
CA CYS A 233 -1.42 -12.12 -1.55
C CYS A 233 -2.25 -12.59 -0.34
N GLY A 234 -1.70 -13.49 0.47
CA GLY A 234 -2.42 -14.06 1.61
C GLY A 234 -3.36 -15.23 1.27
N CYS A 235 -3.30 -15.75 0.04
CA CYS A 235 -4.11 -16.87 -0.43
C CYS A 235 -3.23 -18.04 -0.89
N TRP A 236 -3.78 -19.26 -0.83
CA TRP A 236 -3.16 -20.48 -1.34
C TRP A 236 -3.44 -20.70 -2.83
N TYR A 237 -2.43 -21.17 -3.57
CA TYR A 237 -2.52 -21.47 -4.99
C TYR A 237 -1.77 -22.76 -5.35
N ASN A 238 -2.32 -23.52 -6.30
CA ASN A 238 -1.53 -24.50 -7.04
C ASN A 238 -0.85 -23.78 -8.21
N VAL A 239 0.46 -23.95 -8.32
CA VAL A 239 1.30 -23.33 -9.35
C VAL A 239 1.93 -24.44 -10.19
N LYS A 240 1.77 -24.35 -11.51
CA LYS A 240 2.42 -25.25 -12.47
C LYS A 240 3.10 -24.46 -13.58
N ALA A 241 4.42 -24.55 -13.65
CA ALA A 241 5.19 -23.91 -14.72
C ALA A 241 5.15 -24.75 -16.01
N LYS A 242 5.22 -24.06 -17.16
CA LYS A 242 5.10 -24.67 -18.49
C LYS A 242 6.43 -24.88 -19.22
N GLY A 243 7.55 -24.92 -18.49
CA GLY A 243 8.89 -25.25 -19.02
C GLY A 243 9.53 -24.19 -19.92
N SER A 244 8.75 -23.49 -20.74
CA SER A 244 9.15 -22.22 -21.38
C SER A 244 8.96 -21.06 -20.42
N SER A 245 9.92 -20.13 -20.38
CA SER A 245 9.85 -18.92 -19.55
C SER A 245 8.80 -17.91 -20.02
N ILE A 246 8.36 -18.02 -21.28
CA ILE A 246 7.43 -17.06 -21.91
C ILE A 246 5.98 -17.53 -21.80
N GLU A 247 5.75 -18.84 -21.67
CA GLU A 247 4.41 -19.34 -21.42
C GLU A 247 3.99 -19.05 -19.98
N PRO A 248 2.84 -18.39 -19.76
CA PRO A 248 2.40 -18.08 -18.41
C PRO A 248 2.16 -19.37 -17.60
N PRO A 249 2.62 -19.41 -16.34
CA PRO A 249 2.34 -20.53 -15.46
C PRO A 249 0.83 -20.63 -15.21
N THR A 250 0.36 -21.84 -14.91
CA THR A 250 -1.02 -22.03 -14.46
C THR A 250 -1.05 -21.85 -12.94
N ILE A 251 -1.78 -20.83 -12.49
CA ILE A 251 -1.97 -20.50 -11.08
C ILE A 251 -3.46 -20.64 -10.77
N THR A 252 -3.82 -21.57 -9.90
CA THR A 252 -5.24 -21.83 -9.55
C THR A 252 -5.45 -21.71 -8.05
N PRO A 253 -6.45 -20.95 -7.58
CA PRO A 253 -6.69 -20.73 -6.15
C PRO A 253 -7.10 -22.02 -5.43
N ARG A 254 -6.74 -22.11 -4.16
CA ARG A 254 -7.06 -23.20 -3.23
C ARG A 254 -7.80 -22.67 -1.99
N PRO A 255 -9.06 -22.24 -2.14
CA PRO A 255 -9.85 -21.72 -1.01
C PRO A 255 -10.21 -22.79 0.03
N ASP A 256 -9.97 -24.07 -0.29
CA ASP A 256 -10.13 -25.20 0.61
C ASP A 256 -9.07 -25.24 1.72
N ILE A 257 -7.91 -24.59 1.53
CA ILE A 257 -6.87 -24.47 2.54
C ILE A 257 -7.05 -23.13 3.28
N ILE A 258 -7.46 -23.21 4.55
CA ILE A 258 -7.77 -22.04 5.38
C ILE A 258 -6.60 -21.65 6.29
N GLU A 259 -5.88 -22.64 6.83
CA GLU A 259 -4.73 -22.39 7.69
C GLU A 259 -3.64 -21.66 6.93
N ARG A 260 -3.10 -20.61 7.56
CA ARG A 260 -2.01 -19.83 7.02
C ARG A 260 -0.71 -20.47 7.49
N PRO A 261 0.32 -20.56 6.62
CA PRO A 261 1.62 -21.01 7.08
C PRO A 261 2.26 -19.91 7.94
N GLU A 262 3.22 -20.28 8.77
CA GLU A 262 3.94 -19.34 9.63
C GLU A 262 5.19 -18.83 8.90
N PRO A 263 5.19 -17.59 8.37
CA PRO A 263 6.41 -17.03 7.82
C PRO A 263 7.39 -16.72 8.94
N ILE A 264 8.67 -16.93 8.69
CA ILE A 264 9.75 -16.40 9.54
C ILE A 264 9.66 -14.87 9.62
N VAL A 265 9.46 -14.36 10.84
CA VAL A 265 9.31 -12.94 11.16
C VAL A 265 10.51 -12.48 11.98
N LEU A 266 11.21 -11.45 11.50
CA LEU A 266 12.26 -10.75 12.23
C LEU A 266 11.78 -9.35 12.59
N ALA A 267 11.59 -9.08 13.88
CA ALA A 267 11.30 -7.74 14.39
C ALA A 267 12.53 -7.16 15.05
N PHE A 268 12.96 -5.94 14.69
CA PHE A 268 14.15 -5.33 15.29
C PHE A 268 13.95 -3.86 15.63
N ASP A 269 14.81 -3.40 16.54
CA ASP A 269 14.94 -2.03 17.00
C ASP A 269 16.43 -1.73 17.24
N ILE A 270 16.85 -0.47 17.06
CA ILE A 270 18.24 -0.05 17.26
C ILE A 270 18.36 1.03 18.34
N GLU A 271 19.44 0.95 19.11
CA GLU A 271 19.84 2.02 20.03
C GLU A 271 21.13 2.67 19.56
N THR A 272 21.13 4.00 19.49
CA THR A 272 22.24 4.77 18.93
C THR A 272 22.80 5.76 19.93
N THR A 273 24.05 6.15 19.75
CA THR A 273 24.56 7.32 20.46
C THR A 273 23.83 8.57 19.99
N LYS A 274 23.89 9.61 20.83
CA LYS A 274 23.44 10.94 20.45
C LYS A 274 24.16 12.01 21.26
N LEU A 275 24.24 13.19 20.68
CA LEU A 275 24.63 14.39 21.42
C LEU A 275 23.52 14.82 22.39
N PRO A 276 23.85 15.41 23.56
CA PRO A 276 22.85 15.89 24.51
C PRO A 276 21.86 16.88 23.89
N LEU A 277 20.58 16.69 24.17
CA LEU A 277 19.45 17.52 23.69
C LEU A 277 19.32 17.61 22.15
N LYS A 278 19.96 16.72 21.40
CA LYS A 278 19.84 16.59 19.95
C LYS A 278 19.29 15.23 19.55
N PHE A 279 18.72 15.16 18.36
CA PHE A 279 18.43 13.88 17.71
C PHE A 279 19.74 13.19 17.27
N PRO A 280 19.75 11.85 17.22
CA PRO A 280 20.87 11.10 16.63
C PRO A 280 21.12 11.52 15.16
N ASP A 281 22.38 11.60 14.77
CA ASP A 281 22.83 11.86 13.39
C ASP A 281 23.69 10.70 12.90
N ALA A 282 23.19 9.92 11.94
CA ALA A 282 23.87 8.72 11.45
C ALA A 282 25.25 8.99 10.82
N ASN A 283 25.57 10.24 10.44
CA ASN A 283 26.90 10.58 9.93
C ASN A 283 27.97 10.64 11.04
N THR A 284 27.56 10.94 12.27
CA THR A 284 28.49 11.18 13.39
C THR A 284 28.31 10.21 14.54
N ASP A 285 27.08 9.82 14.82
CA ASP A 285 26.71 8.89 15.88
C ASP A 285 26.85 7.44 15.42
N GLN A 286 26.96 6.53 16.38
CA GLN A 286 27.16 5.09 16.16
C GLN A 286 25.99 4.27 16.72
N ILE A 287 25.80 3.07 16.17
CA ILE A 287 24.88 2.07 16.72
C ILE A 287 25.55 1.42 17.95
N MET A 288 24.84 1.44 19.08
CA MET A 288 25.26 0.84 20.34
C MET A 288 24.72 -0.58 20.49
N MET A 289 23.47 -0.80 20.09
CA MET A 289 22.78 -2.09 20.19
C MET A 289 21.81 -2.30 19.02
N ILE A 290 21.62 -3.55 18.63
CA ILE A 290 20.50 -3.99 17.78
C ILE A 290 19.81 -5.12 18.51
N SER A 291 18.59 -4.89 18.97
CA SER A 291 17.73 -5.91 19.57
C SER A 291 16.77 -6.44 18.51
N TYR A 292 16.56 -7.75 18.47
CA TYR A 292 15.62 -8.34 17.53
C TYR A 292 15.04 -9.66 18.03
N MET A 293 13.86 -10.00 17.52
CA MET A 293 13.21 -11.28 17.75
C MET A 293 12.99 -12.00 16.43
N ILE A 294 13.21 -13.31 16.44
CA ILE A 294 12.95 -14.21 15.32
C ILE A 294 12.06 -15.34 15.82
N ASP A 295 10.81 -15.38 15.35
CA ASP A 295 9.82 -16.40 15.69
C ASP A 295 9.71 -16.71 17.21
N GLY A 296 9.84 -15.67 18.05
CA GLY A 296 9.75 -15.76 19.51
C GLY A 296 11.09 -15.86 20.25
N GLN A 297 12.19 -16.19 19.57
CA GLN A 297 13.54 -16.16 20.15
C GLN A 297 14.13 -14.75 20.03
N GLY A 298 14.56 -14.18 21.15
CA GLY A 298 15.23 -12.88 21.21
C GLY A 298 16.74 -12.98 20.99
N TYR A 299 17.30 -11.93 20.42
CA TYR A 299 18.72 -11.71 20.23
C TYR A 299 19.07 -10.25 20.49
N LEU A 300 20.27 -10.00 20.98
CA LEU A 300 20.82 -8.65 21.15
C LEU A 300 22.27 -8.65 20.65
N ILE A 301 22.61 -7.75 19.74
CA ILE A 301 24.00 -7.50 19.36
C ILE A 301 24.44 -6.19 20.01
N THR A 302 25.58 -6.19 20.70
CA THR A 302 26.11 -5.01 21.41
C THR A 302 27.44 -4.56 20.82
N ASN A 303 27.68 -3.25 20.79
CA ASN A 303 28.95 -2.66 20.37
C ASN A 303 29.83 -2.36 21.59
N ARG A 304 30.90 -3.14 21.77
CA ARG A 304 31.82 -3.05 22.93
C ARG A 304 32.73 -1.82 22.91
N GLU A 305 32.75 -1.01 21.84
CA GLU A 305 33.39 0.31 21.86
C GLU A 305 32.65 1.31 22.75
N ILE A 306 31.35 1.10 22.95
CA ILE A 306 30.45 2.06 23.62
C ILE A 306 29.88 1.46 24.91
N ILE A 307 29.39 0.23 24.82
CA ILE A 307 28.94 -0.52 25.99
C ILE A 307 30.18 -0.79 26.86
N SER A 308 30.10 -0.68 28.19
CA SER A 308 31.29 -0.83 29.05
C SER A 308 31.60 -2.27 29.47
N ALA A 309 30.61 -3.13 29.58
CA ALA A 309 30.74 -4.54 29.96
C ALA A 309 30.05 -5.50 28.98
N ASP A 310 30.51 -6.76 28.94
CA ASP A 310 29.81 -7.83 28.23
C ASP A 310 28.47 -8.08 28.91
N ILE A 311 27.42 -8.27 28.12
CA ILE A 311 26.07 -8.58 28.58
C ILE A 311 25.86 -10.09 28.46
N GLU A 312 25.40 -10.72 29.55
CA GLU A 312 25.07 -12.14 29.60
C GLU A 312 23.66 -12.39 29.07
N ASP A 313 23.41 -13.62 28.59
CA ASP A 313 22.08 -14.07 28.20
C ASP A 313 21.07 -13.89 29.34
N PHE A 314 19.92 -13.31 29.02
CA PHE A 314 18.88 -13.04 30.02
C PHE A 314 17.48 -13.15 29.43
N GLU A 315 16.48 -13.15 30.31
CA GLU A 315 15.07 -13.25 29.96
C GLU A 315 14.36 -11.92 30.25
N PHE A 316 13.56 -11.46 29.29
CA PHE A 316 12.60 -10.38 29.44
C PHE A 316 11.21 -10.87 29.01
N THR A 317 10.43 -11.34 29.97
CA THR A 317 9.07 -11.85 29.77
C THR A 317 8.08 -10.96 30.54
N PRO A 318 7.55 -9.88 29.93
CA PRO A 318 6.65 -8.95 30.62
C PRO A 318 5.31 -9.59 31.00
N ARG A 319 4.89 -10.63 30.25
CA ARG A 319 3.71 -11.46 30.52
C ARG A 319 3.98 -12.89 30.07
N PRO A 320 3.31 -13.91 30.62
CA PRO A 320 3.48 -15.29 30.18
C PRO A 320 3.20 -15.53 28.70
N GLU A 321 2.34 -14.72 28.08
CA GLU A 321 2.06 -14.82 26.63
C GLU A 321 3.14 -14.17 25.75
N PHE A 322 4.07 -13.42 26.35
CA PHE A 322 5.09 -12.61 25.70
C PHE A 322 6.49 -13.03 26.18
N GLU A 323 6.84 -14.27 25.90
CA GLU A 323 8.16 -14.81 26.25
C GLU A 323 9.25 -14.10 25.44
N GLY A 324 10.38 -13.84 26.09
CA GLY A 324 11.51 -13.16 25.47
C GLY A 324 12.82 -13.65 26.07
N GLN A 325 13.30 -14.82 25.64
CA GLN A 325 14.64 -15.28 25.97
C GLN A 325 15.64 -14.64 25.01
N PHE A 326 16.72 -14.03 25.50
CA PHE A 326 17.68 -13.30 24.67
C PHE A 326 19.06 -13.95 24.69
N VAL A 327 19.55 -14.28 23.50
CA VAL A 327 20.95 -14.66 23.25
C VAL A 327 21.74 -13.43 22.83
N ILE A 328 22.86 -13.18 23.50
CA ILE A 328 23.62 -11.94 23.35
C ILE A 328 24.89 -12.17 22.54
N PHE A 329 25.13 -11.29 21.57
CA PHE A 329 26.36 -11.21 20.78
C PHE A 329 27.11 -9.93 21.14
N ASN A 330 28.16 -10.07 21.97
CA ASN A 330 29.02 -8.96 22.35
C ASN A 330 30.12 -8.76 21.30
N GLU A 331 29.90 -7.83 20.36
CA GLU A 331 30.79 -7.60 19.22
C GLU A 331 31.81 -6.49 19.50
N GLU A 332 33.04 -6.68 19.00
CA GLU A 332 34.19 -5.83 19.34
C GLU A 332 33.99 -4.34 18.98
N ASN A 333 33.23 -4.06 17.92
CA ASN A 333 33.00 -2.72 17.38
C ASN A 333 31.72 -2.64 16.53
N GLU A 334 31.35 -1.44 16.10
CA GLU A 334 30.16 -1.20 15.28
C GLU A 334 30.17 -1.97 13.95
N PHE A 335 31.32 -2.10 13.28
CA PHE A 335 31.44 -2.86 12.04
C PHE A 335 31.06 -4.33 12.24
N LYS A 336 31.60 -4.96 13.30
CA LYS A 336 31.28 -6.35 13.65
C LYS A 336 29.82 -6.52 14.06
N LEU A 337 29.25 -5.54 14.75
CA LEU A 337 27.82 -5.52 15.07
C LEU A 337 26.95 -5.54 13.80
N ILE A 338 27.23 -4.66 12.83
CA ILE A 338 26.46 -4.59 11.58
C ILE A 338 26.65 -5.86 10.76
N GLN A 339 27.89 -6.34 10.64
CA GLN A 339 28.18 -7.59 9.91
C GLN A 339 27.44 -8.76 10.54
N LYS A 340 27.47 -8.90 11.87
CA LYS A 340 26.76 -9.97 12.60
C LYS A 340 25.25 -9.92 12.36
N PHE A 341 24.67 -8.72 12.30
CA PHE A 341 23.26 -8.54 11.98
C PHE A 341 22.93 -9.00 10.54
N PHE A 342 23.73 -8.58 9.56
CA PHE A 342 23.55 -8.97 8.17
C PHE A 342 23.77 -10.48 7.94
N ASP A 343 24.79 -11.06 8.58
CA ASP A 343 25.07 -12.49 8.53
C ASP A 343 23.88 -13.28 9.08
N HIS A 344 23.36 -12.90 10.25
CA HIS A 344 22.24 -13.60 10.87
C HIS A 344 20.94 -13.46 10.04
N ILE A 345 20.70 -12.28 9.45
CA ILE A 345 19.63 -12.09 8.46
C ILE A 345 19.77 -13.10 7.31
N MET A 346 20.99 -13.36 6.83
CA MET A 346 21.19 -14.25 5.68
C MET A 346 21.22 -15.74 6.03
N ASP A 347 21.53 -16.07 7.28
CA ASP A 347 21.37 -17.42 7.83
C ASP A 347 19.89 -17.78 7.95
N VAL A 348 19.07 -16.87 8.49
CA VAL A 348 17.65 -17.09 8.77
C VAL A 348 16.76 -16.85 7.55
N ARG A 349 17.12 -15.86 6.73
CA ARG A 349 16.39 -15.38 5.54
C ARG A 349 14.92 -15.07 5.87
N PRO A 350 14.62 -14.06 6.71
CA PRO A 350 13.25 -13.73 7.11
C PRO A 350 12.36 -13.41 5.91
N HIS A 351 11.07 -13.76 6.00
CA HIS A 351 10.08 -13.35 5.00
C HIS A 351 9.52 -11.96 5.33
N VAL A 352 9.46 -11.63 6.63
CA VAL A 352 8.91 -10.38 7.14
C VAL A 352 9.94 -9.72 8.05
N PHE A 353 10.24 -8.46 7.77
CA PHE A 353 10.97 -7.57 8.66
C PHE A 353 9.99 -6.62 9.31
N VAL A 354 10.06 -6.45 10.61
CA VAL A 354 9.14 -5.62 11.39
C VAL A 354 9.94 -4.59 12.16
N THR A 355 9.48 -3.35 12.14
CA THR A 355 10.07 -2.25 12.92
C THR A 355 8.97 -1.39 13.51
N TYR A 356 9.33 -0.47 14.39
CA TYR A 356 8.46 0.62 14.83
C TYR A 356 9.07 1.97 14.41
N ASN A 357 8.52 2.59 13.35
CA ASN A 357 9.07 3.81 12.73
C ASN A 357 10.43 3.60 12.03
N GLY A 358 10.73 2.37 11.62
CA GLY A 358 12.01 2.02 10.99
C GLY A 358 12.23 2.63 9.63
N ASP A 359 11.17 3.01 8.89
CA ASP A 359 11.32 3.71 7.61
C ASP A 359 11.95 5.11 7.78
N SER A 360 11.75 5.74 8.94
CA SER A 360 12.21 7.10 9.22
C SER A 360 13.46 7.18 10.12
N PHE A 361 13.78 6.11 10.84
CA PHE A 361 14.90 6.08 11.78
C PHE A 361 15.83 4.87 11.57
N ASP A 362 15.39 3.67 11.92
CA ASP A 362 16.24 2.48 12.03
C ASP A 362 16.97 2.13 10.73
N TRP A 363 16.22 1.90 9.65
CA TRP A 363 16.82 1.54 8.36
C TRP A 363 17.75 2.61 7.78
N PRO A 364 17.39 3.91 7.72
CA PRO A 364 18.32 4.92 7.24
C PRO A 364 19.57 5.06 8.10
N PHE A 365 19.46 4.82 9.42
CA PHE A 365 20.63 4.81 10.28
C PHE A 365 21.53 3.62 9.96
N VAL A 366 20.98 2.40 9.91
CA VAL A 366 21.73 1.18 9.55
C VAL A 366 22.39 1.30 8.17
N GLU A 367 21.67 1.80 7.16
CA GLU A 367 22.22 2.00 5.81
C GLU A 367 23.41 2.97 5.81
N THR A 368 23.27 4.10 6.50
CA THR A 368 24.33 5.12 6.57
C THR A 368 25.56 4.58 7.30
N ARG A 369 25.37 3.90 8.43
CA ARG A 369 26.47 3.32 9.21
C ARG A 369 27.16 2.17 8.48
N ALA A 370 26.40 1.29 7.82
CA ALA A 370 26.95 0.25 6.96
C ALA A 370 27.84 0.84 5.85
N GLY A 371 27.39 1.94 5.23
CA GLY A 371 28.14 2.66 4.20
C GLY A 371 29.47 3.25 4.68
N VAL A 372 29.60 3.62 5.96
CA VAL A 372 30.89 4.09 6.53
C VAL A 372 31.95 2.98 6.53
N TYR A 373 31.51 1.71 6.59
CA TYR A 373 32.37 0.54 6.58
C TYR A 373 32.40 -0.18 5.22
N ASP A 374 32.03 0.51 4.14
CA ASP A 374 31.97 -0.03 2.77
C ASP A 374 31.04 -1.26 2.62
N LEU A 375 30.05 -1.41 3.50
CA LEU A 375 29.00 -2.43 3.39
C LEU A 375 27.80 -1.87 2.63
N ASP A 376 27.52 -2.41 1.44
CA ASP A 376 26.33 -2.04 0.65
C ASP A 376 25.12 -2.85 1.12
N MET A 377 24.26 -2.24 1.95
CA MET A 377 23.07 -2.89 2.53
C MET A 377 22.16 -3.54 1.47
N LYS A 378 22.05 -2.96 0.27
CA LYS A 378 21.25 -3.53 -0.81
C LYS A 378 21.88 -4.81 -1.35
N GLN A 379 23.21 -4.84 -1.49
CA GLN A 379 23.90 -6.03 -1.94
C GLN A 379 23.97 -7.10 -0.86
N GLU A 380 24.19 -6.71 0.40
CA GLU A 380 24.31 -7.65 1.52
C GLU A 380 22.98 -8.35 1.80
N ILE A 381 21.93 -7.59 2.10
CA ILE A 381 20.64 -8.11 2.57
C ILE A 381 19.45 -7.76 1.68
N GLY A 382 19.63 -7.08 0.56
CA GLY A 382 18.53 -6.80 -0.39
C GLY A 382 17.63 -5.61 -0.03
N PHE A 383 17.91 -4.91 1.07
CA PHE A 383 17.14 -3.73 1.49
C PHE A 383 17.66 -2.44 0.87
N PHE A 384 16.75 -1.60 0.40
CA PHE A 384 17.10 -0.29 -0.15
C PHE A 384 15.95 0.70 0.01
N LYS A 385 16.27 1.99 0.01
CA LYS A 385 15.27 3.06 -0.01
C LYS A 385 14.64 3.20 -1.39
N ASN A 386 13.34 2.98 -1.49
CA ASN A 386 12.61 3.07 -2.74
C ASN A 386 12.27 4.52 -3.13
N LYS A 387 11.66 4.70 -4.31
CA LYS A 387 11.24 6.02 -4.82
C LYS A 387 10.16 6.70 -3.96
N GLY A 388 9.41 5.93 -3.17
CA GLY A 388 8.42 6.42 -2.21
C GLY A 388 9.04 6.92 -0.90
N GLY A 389 10.35 6.72 -0.69
CA GLY A 389 11.08 7.21 0.47
C GLY A 389 11.07 6.27 1.67
N PHE A 390 10.61 5.03 1.51
CA PHE A 390 10.61 3.99 2.54
C PHE A 390 11.53 2.82 2.14
N TYR A 391 11.95 2.02 3.12
CA TYR A 391 12.84 0.89 2.92
C TYR A 391 12.04 -0.36 2.58
N THR A 392 12.48 -1.04 1.52
CA THR A 392 11.82 -2.24 1.01
C THR A 392 12.86 -3.25 0.56
N SER A 393 12.44 -4.52 0.51
CA SER A 393 13.15 -5.61 -0.14
C SER A 393 12.20 -6.34 -1.08
N ARG A 394 12.75 -7.02 -2.09
CA ARG A 394 11.95 -7.79 -3.05
C ARG A 394 11.50 -9.14 -2.50
N PRO A 395 12.42 -9.99 -1.98
CA PRO A 395 12.05 -11.29 -1.43
C PRO A 395 11.43 -11.23 -0.02
N ALA A 396 11.54 -10.10 0.67
CA ALA A 396 11.05 -9.94 2.04
C ALA A 396 10.26 -8.64 2.21
N MET A 397 9.16 -8.69 2.95
CA MET A 397 8.31 -7.52 3.20
C MET A 397 8.79 -6.73 4.42
N HIS A 398 8.56 -5.42 4.43
CA HIS A 398 8.88 -4.55 5.54
C HIS A 398 7.61 -3.98 6.19
N MET A 399 7.27 -4.50 7.37
CA MET A 399 6.09 -4.15 8.14
C MET A 399 6.45 -3.13 9.23
N ASP A 400 6.44 -1.85 8.88
CA ASP A 400 6.56 -0.76 9.87
C ASP A 400 5.24 -0.61 10.66
N CYS A 401 5.23 -1.11 11.90
CA CYS A 401 4.05 -1.08 12.77
C CYS A 401 3.52 0.33 13.00
N PHE A 402 4.36 1.37 12.88
CA PHE A 402 3.94 2.75 13.07
C PHE A 402 2.95 3.22 11.99
N CYS A 403 3.03 2.67 10.77
CA CYS A 403 2.04 2.91 9.72
C CYS A 403 0.65 2.41 10.13
N TRP A 404 0.58 1.19 10.67
CA TRP A 404 -0.67 0.63 11.20
C TRP A 404 -1.18 1.44 12.40
N VAL A 405 -0.27 1.87 13.30
CA VAL A 405 -0.66 2.69 14.46
C VAL A 405 -1.35 3.98 14.01
N LYS A 406 -0.77 4.69 13.05
CA LYS A 406 -1.34 5.95 12.55
C LYS A 406 -2.69 5.78 11.86
N ARG A 407 -2.87 4.69 11.10
CA ARG A 407 -4.02 4.52 10.22
C ARG A 407 -5.16 3.74 10.87
N ASP A 408 -4.85 2.65 11.56
CA ASP A 408 -5.80 1.59 11.90
C ASP A 408 -5.94 1.31 13.40
N SER A 409 -5.01 1.81 14.25
CA SER A 409 -5.07 1.50 15.69
C SER A 409 -6.22 2.16 16.45
N TYR A 410 -6.80 3.22 15.88
CA TYR A 410 -7.81 4.08 16.49
C TYR A 410 -7.33 4.78 17.78
N LEU A 411 -6.02 4.86 17.99
CA LEU A 411 -5.42 5.57 19.12
C LEU A 411 -5.31 7.08 18.82
N PRO A 412 -5.47 7.95 19.84
CA PRO A 412 -5.22 9.38 19.68
C PRO A 412 -3.75 9.63 19.34
N VAL A 413 -3.48 10.69 18.57
CA VAL A 413 -2.14 11.03 18.07
C VAL A 413 -1.09 11.14 19.20
N GLY A 414 -1.49 11.66 20.37
CA GLY A 414 -0.61 11.76 21.55
C GLY A 414 -0.20 10.41 22.17
N SER A 415 -0.80 9.30 21.73
CA SER A 415 -0.53 7.94 22.21
C SER A 415 0.02 7.02 21.11
N HIS A 416 0.61 7.60 20.06
CA HIS A 416 1.26 6.85 18.98
C HIS A 416 2.72 6.50 19.27
N GLY A 417 3.24 6.75 20.47
CA GLY A 417 4.56 6.25 20.87
C GLY A 417 4.51 4.76 21.22
N LEU A 418 5.59 4.02 20.95
CA LEU A 418 5.65 2.56 21.17
C LEU A 418 5.20 2.17 22.59
N LYS A 419 5.65 2.89 23.62
CA LYS A 419 5.27 2.62 25.02
C LYS A 419 3.77 2.73 25.28
N ALA A 420 3.15 3.81 24.79
CA ALA A 420 1.71 4.03 24.91
C ALA A 420 0.90 3.00 24.10
N VAL A 421 1.40 2.61 22.93
CA VAL A 421 0.78 1.57 22.08
C VAL A 421 0.87 0.20 22.76
N ALA A 422 2.03 -0.20 23.26
CA ALA A 422 2.22 -1.45 24.00
C ALA A 422 1.30 -1.51 25.22
N LYS A 423 1.19 -0.43 25.98
CA LYS A 423 0.25 -0.31 27.10
C LYS A 423 -1.21 -0.47 26.66
N ALA A 424 -1.61 0.19 25.58
CA ALA A 424 -3.00 0.17 25.12
C ALA A 424 -3.40 -1.15 24.43
N LYS A 425 -2.48 -1.76 23.68
CA LYS A 425 -2.74 -2.95 22.85
C LYS A 425 -2.27 -4.24 23.53
N LEU A 426 -1.02 -4.30 23.96
CA LEU A 426 -0.44 -5.48 24.63
C LEU A 426 -0.73 -5.55 26.14
N ARG A 427 -1.28 -4.47 26.72
CA ARG A 427 -1.76 -4.40 28.11
C ARG A 427 -0.69 -4.57 29.19
N TYR A 428 0.59 -4.34 28.90
CA TYR A 428 1.63 -4.25 29.93
C TYR A 428 2.34 -2.90 29.87
N ASP A 429 3.01 -2.52 30.95
CA ASP A 429 3.83 -1.30 31.00
C ASP A 429 5.26 -1.68 30.55
N PRO A 430 5.70 -1.29 29.34
CA PRO A 430 7.07 -1.54 28.89
C PRO A 430 8.08 -0.71 29.68
N VAL A 431 9.36 -1.12 29.62
CA VAL A 431 10.45 -0.38 30.27
C VAL A 431 10.56 1.01 29.64
N GLU A 432 10.47 2.06 30.44
CA GLU A 432 10.68 3.43 30.00
C GLU A 432 12.05 3.92 30.45
N LEU A 433 12.76 4.59 29.54
CA LEU A 433 14.06 5.20 29.79
C LEU A 433 14.09 6.57 29.11
N ASP A 434 14.66 7.58 29.78
CA ASP A 434 14.85 8.89 29.17
C ASP A 434 15.93 8.79 28.08
N PRO A 435 15.67 9.24 26.83
CA PRO A 435 16.67 9.27 25.77
C PRO A 435 18.00 9.95 26.12
N GLU A 436 18.01 10.89 27.06
CA GLU A 436 19.23 11.56 27.52
C GLU A 436 20.07 10.71 28.49
N GLU A 437 19.49 9.66 29.09
CA GLU A 437 20.17 8.73 29.99
C GLU A 437 20.81 7.55 29.25
N MET A 438 20.42 7.28 28.00
CA MET A 438 20.91 6.13 27.22
C MET A 438 22.44 6.09 27.08
N CYS A 439 23.06 7.20 26.63
CA CYS A 439 24.51 7.26 26.44
C CYS A 439 25.29 7.16 27.76
N PRO A 440 24.91 7.87 28.85
CA PRO A 440 25.49 7.64 30.17
C PRO A 440 25.39 6.20 30.67
N LEU A 441 24.22 5.57 30.51
CA LEU A 441 23.97 4.20 30.97
C LEU A 441 24.78 3.15 30.20
N ALA A 442 25.05 3.36 28.91
CA ALA A 442 25.95 2.51 28.15
C ALA A 442 27.32 2.33 28.84
N ALA A 443 27.81 3.37 29.52
CA ALA A 443 29.04 3.33 30.28
C ALA A 443 28.87 2.90 31.74
N SER A 444 27.85 3.41 32.44
CA SER A 444 27.71 3.20 33.89
C SER A 444 26.96 1.93 34.28
N ASP A 445 25.92 1.55 33.53
CA ASP A 445 25.06 0.39 33.82
C ASP A 445 24.46 -0.18 32.52
N PRO A 446 25.25 -0.91 31.74
CA PRO A 446 24.84 -1.37 30.42
C PRO A 446 23.74 -2.46 30.46
N GLN A 447 23.53 -3.13 31.61
CA GLN A 447 22.48 -4.13 31.77
C GLN A 447 21.08 -3.49 31.76
N VAL A 448 20.94 -2.32 32.39
CA VAL A 448 19.67 -1.56 32.39
C VAL A 448 19.33 -1.09 30.96
N LEU A 449 20.31 -0.55 30.24
CA LEU A 449 20.13 -0.14 28.84
C LEU A 449 19.78 -1.34 27.95
N SER A 450 20.43 -2.48 28.15
CA SER A 450 20.14 -3.72 27.40
C SER A 450 18.71 -4.21 27.65
N THR A 451 18.23 -4.12 28.90
CA THR A 451 16.84 -4.47 29.27
C THR A 451 15.82 -3.57 28.57
N TYR A 452 16.13 -2.27 28.45
CA TYR A 452 15.30 -1.34 27.68
C TYR A 452 15.27 -1.69 26.19
N SER A 453 16.43 -1.91 25.57
CA SER A 453 16.54 -2.24 24.15
C SER A 453 15.79 -3.53 23.79
N VAL A 454 15.91 -4.59 24.60
CA VAL A 454 15.15 -5.83 24.35
C VAL A 454 13.65 -5.66 24.60
N SER A 455 13.25 -4.79 25.54
CA SER A 455 11.84 -4.49 25.78
C SER A 455 11.15 -3.92 24.55
N ASP A 456 11.85 -3.15 23.71
CA ASP A 456 11.29 -2.57 22.49
C ASP A 456 11.22 -3.56 21.34
N ALA A 457 12.18 -4.47 21.22
CA ALA A 457 12.08 -5.62 20.31
C ALA A 457 10.89 -6.52 20.67
N VAL A 458 10.69 -6.84 21.96
CA VAL A 458 9.53 -7.62 22.44
C VAL A 458 8.22 -6.92 22.14
N ALA A 459 8.11 -5.62 22.46
CA ALA A 459 6.91 -4.85 22.19
C ALA A 459 6.58 -4.83 20.69
N THR A 460 7.59 -4.61 19.84
CA THR A 460 7.43 -4.53 18.38
C THR A 460 7.03 -5.88 17.78
N TYR A 461 7.70 -6.97 18.17
CA TYR A 461 7.39 -8.32 17.70
C TYR A 461 5.97 -8.73 18.03
N TYR A 462 5.56 -8.64 19.30
CA TYR A 462 4.23 -9.09 19.71
C TYR A 462 3.11 -8.15 19.25
N LEU A 463 3.36 -6.84 19.13
CA LEU A 463 2.43 -5.92 18.49
C LEU A 463 2.14 -6.35 17.04
N TYR A 464 3.20 -6.71 16.30
CA TYR A 464 3.04 -7.22 14.94
C TYR A 464 2.27 -8.53 14.92
N MET A 465 2.71 -9.54 15.67
CA MET A 465 2.12 -10.88 15.62
C MET A 465 0.64 -10.89 16.03
N GLN A 466 0.26 -10.12 17.05
CA GLN A 466 -1.13 -10.11 17.55
C GLN A 466 -2.07 -9.21 16.74
N TYR A 467 -1.58 -8.08 16.20
CA TYR A 467 -2.45 -7.07 15.60
C TYR A 467 -2.19 -6.88 14.10
N VAL A 468 -0.95 -6.63 13.71
CA VAL A 468 -0.63 -6.19 12.34
C VAL A 468 -0.63 -7.37 11.36
N HIS A 469 0.03 -8.48 11.72
CA HIS A 469 0.15 -9.67 10.89
C HIS A 469 -1.20 -10.22 10.41
N PRO A 470 -2.14 -10.61 11.31
CA PRO A 470 -3.41 -11.19 10.87
C PRO A 470 -4.24 -10.20 10.06
N PHE A 471 -4.21 -8.91 10.43
CA PHE A 471 -4.97 -7.84 9.79
C PHE A 471 -4.49 -7.56 8.37
N ILE A 472 -3.19 -7.34 8.16
CA ILE A 472 -2.64 -7.01 6.84
C ILE A 472 -2.79 -8.19 5.89
N PHE A 473 -2.47 -9.41 6.31
CA PHE A 473 -2.66 -10.59 5.45
C PHE A 473 -4.14 -10.87 5.14
N ALA A 474 -5.06 -10.59 6.08
CA ALA A 474 -6.50 -10.68 5.79
C ALA A 474 -6.93 -9.67 4.72
N LEU A 475 -6.49 -8.41 4.83
CA LEU A 475 -6.77 -7.38 3.82
C LEU A 475 -6.18 -7.74 2.45
N CYS A 476 -4.98 -8.33 2.41
CA CYS A 476 -4.33 -8.74 1.17
C CYS A 476 -5.16 -9.76 0.38
N THR A 477 -6.01 -10.57 1.04
CA THR A 477 -6.83 -11.59 0.34
C THR A 477 -7.88 -11.01 -0.61
N ILE A 478 -8.22 -9.72 -0.44
CA ILE A 478 -9.23 -9.02 -1.24
C ILE A 478 -8.68 -7.76 -1.93
N ILE A 479 -7.61 -7.16 -1.41
CA ILE A 479 -6.99 -5.97 -1.99
C ILE A 479 -5.93 -6.39 -3.02
N PRO A 480 -5.98 -5.90 -4.27
CA PRO A 480 -5.02 -6.25 -5.32
C PRO A 480 -3.67 -5.53 -5.18
N CYS A 481 -3.10 -5.49 -3.97
CA CYS A 481 -1.84 -4.80 -3.67
C CYS A 481 -0.86 -5.73 -2.93
N GLU A 482 0.42 -5.35 -2.94
CA GLU A 482 1.47 -6.01 -2.16
C GLU A 482 1.26 -5.72 -0.66
N PRO A 483 1.67 -6.61 0.27
CA PRO A 483 1.47 -6.39 1.70
C PRO A 483 2.09 -5.07 2.21
N ASP A 484 3.25 -4.70 1.69
CA ASP A 484 3.92 -3.43 1.97
C ASP A 484 3.07 -2.20 1.59
N GLU A 485 2.35 -2.28 0.47
CA GLU A 485 1.45 -1.23 0.02
C GLU A 485 0.14 -1.23 0.82
N VAL A 486 -0.39 -2.40 1.16
CA VAL A 486 -1.60 -2.54 1.99
C VAL A 486 -1.38 -1.91 3.37
N LEU A 487 -0.18 -1.99 3.93
CA LEU A 487 0.17 -1.32 5.19
C LEU A 487 0.30 0.21 5.04
N ARG A 488 0.87 0.70 3.92
CA ARG A 488 1.30 2.10 3.78
C ARG A 488 0.31 3.02 3.07
N LYS A 489 -0.52 2.50 2.16
CA LYS A 489 -1.49 3.32 1.40
C LYS A 489 -2.59 3.86 2.32
N GLY A 490 -3.15 5.02 1.97
CA GLY A 490 -4.31 5.55 2.69
C GLY A 490 -5.54 4.64 2.49
N SER A 491 -6.43 4.60 3.48
CA SER A 491 -7.66 3.79 3.42
C SER A 491 -8.52 4.11 2.19
N GLY A 492 -8.61 5.37 1.78
CA GLY A 492 -9.30 5.76 0.54
C GLY A 492 -8.72 5.10 -0.73
N THR A 493 -7.39 4.94 -0.80
CA THR A 493 -6.74 4.23 -1.92
C THR A 493 -7.00 2.72 -1.86
N LEU A 494 -7.10 2.13 -0.67
CA LEU A 494 -7.51 0.74 -0.51
C LEU A 494 -8.95 0.52 -0.98
N CYS A 495 -9.85 1.46 -0.66
CA CYS A 495 -11.22 1.45 -1.19
C CYS A 495 -11.26 1.60 -2.71
N GLU A 496 -10.45 2.50 -3.30
CA GLU A 496 -10.32 2.65 -4.76
C GLU A 496 -9.94 1.30 -5.39
N ALA A 497 -8.95 0.59 -4.84
CA ALA A 497 -8.51 -0.70 -5.34
C ALA A 497 -9.60 -1.79 -5.25
N LEU A 498 -10.36 -1.84 -4.15
CA LEU A 498 -11.49 -2.76 -4.01
C LEU A 498 -12.60 -2.46 -5.02
N LEU A 499 -12.95 -1.19 -5.22
CA LEU A 499 -13.95 -0.78 -6.20
C LEU A 499 -13.51 -1.11 -7.64
N MET A 500 -12.22 -1.02 -7.94
CA MET A 500 -11.68 -1.44 -9.24
C MET A 500 -11.82 -2.95 -9.46
N VAL A 501 -11.66 -3.78 -8.42
CA VAL A 501 -11.93 -5.23 -8.50
C VAL A 501 -13.38 -5.48 -8.87
N GLU A 502 -14.33 -4.87 -8.15
CA GLU A 502 -15.76 -5.03 -8.40
C GLU A 502 -16.18 -4.49 -9.78
N ALA A 503 -15.70 -3.30 -10.15
CA ALA A 503 -15.97 -2.70 -11.46
C ALA A 503 -15.44 -3.57 -12.61
N PHE A 504 -14.25 -4.16 -12.46
CA PHE A 504 -13.69 -5.06 -13.47
C PHE A 504 -14.54 -6.32 -13.62
N GLN A 505 -15.00 -6.90 -12.51
CA GLN A 505 -15.92 -8.05 -12.51
C GLN A 505 -17.27 -7.73 -13.15
N GLY A 506 -17.79 -6.52 -12.92
CA GLY A 506 -18.98 -5.99 -13.58
C GLY A 506 -18.78 -5.57 -15.05
N ASN A 507 -17.57 -5.70 -15.60
CA ASN A 507 -17.17 -5.19 -16.92
C ASN A 507 -17.43 -3.67 -17.11
N ILE A 508 -17.35 -2.91 -16.02
CA ILE A 508 -17.48 -1.45 -15.98
C ILE A 508 -16.12 -0.81 -16.25
N ILE A 509 -16.08 0.19 -17.14
CA ILE A 509 -14.87 0.98 -17.41
C ILE A 509 -14.54 1.87 -16.20
N PHE A 510 -13.28 1.91 -15.77
CA PHE A 510 -12.96 2.80 -14.65
C PHE A 510 -13.04 4.27 -15.10
N PRO A 511 -13.64 5.16 -14.28
CA PRO A 511 -13.52 6.59 -14.50
C PRO A 511 -12.07 7.03 -14.32
N ASN A 512 -11.67 8.10 -15.02
CA ASN A 512 -10.38 8.73 -14.75
C ASN A 512 -10.44 9.45 -13.38
N LYS A 513 -9.29 9.57 -12.71
CA LYS A 513 -9.19 10.33 -11.46
C LYS A 513 -9.70 11.77 -11.65
N GLU A 514 -10.43 12.25 -10.65
CA GLU A 514 -10.98 13.60 -10.66
C GLU A 514 -9.85 14.64 -10.63
N GLU A 515 -9.91 15.62 -11.55
CA GLU A 515 -8.98 16.74 -11.60
C GLU A 515 -9.61 17.95 -10.90
N ALA A 516 -8.90 18.58 -9.97
CA ALA A 516 -9.39 19.78 -9.28
C ALA A 516 -9.60 20.94 -10.27
N ILE A 517 -10.81 21.49 -10.28
CA ILE A 517 -11.16 22.64 -11.12
C ILE A 517 -10.64 23.92 -10.45
N LEU A 518 -9.67 24.56 -11.09
CA LEU A 518 -9.11 25.82 -10.60
C LEU A 518 -10.05 26.99 -10.90
N ASN A 519 -10.17 27.92 -9.94
CA ASN A 519 -10.96 29.15 -10.06
C ASN A 519 -12.44 28.91 -10.42
N LYS A 520 -13.05 27.86 -9.84
CA LYS A 520 -14.49 27.66 -9.94
C LYS A 520 -15.21 28.92 -9.43
N LEU A 521 -16.17 29.42 -10.20
CA LEU A 521 -16.98 30.57 -9.81
C LEU A 521 -18.27 30.08 -9.16
N THR A 522 -18.71 30.77 -8.12
CA THR A 522 -20.07 30.67 -7.61
C THR A 522 -21.06 31.28 -8.62
N ASP A 523 -22.34 30.97 -8.45
CA ASP A 523 -23.41 31.50 -9.30
C ASP A 523 -23.50 33.04 -9.27
N ASP A 524 -23.04 33.68 -8.20
CA ASP A 524 -22.94 35.14 -8.03
C ASP A 524 -21.60 35.74 -8.49
N GLY A 525 -20.72 34.94 -9.11
CA GLY A 525 -19.50 35.40 -9.78
C GLY A 525 -18.28 35.58 -8.87
N HIS A 526 -18.30 35.03 -7.65
CA HIS A 526 -17.16 35.00 -6.74
C HIS A 526 -16.32 33.74 -6.95
N VAL A 527 -15.01 33.85 -6.72
CA VAL A 527 -14.12 32.68 -6.82
C VAL A 527 -14.29 31.81 -5.58
N LEU A 528 -14.65 30.54 -5.79
CA LEU A 528 -14.68 29.52 -4.74
C LEU A 528 -13.25 29.22 -4.28
N HIS A 529 -12.98 29.46 -2.99
CA HIS A 529 -11.72 29.06 -2.38
C HIS A 529 -11.71 27.56 -2.05
N GLN A 530 -12.80 27.05 -1.48
CA GLN A 530 -13.00 25.64 -1.15
C GLN A 530 -14.48 25.30 -1.32
N GLU A 531 -14.75 24.15 -1.93
CA GLU A 531 -16.08 23.57 -2.06
C GLU A 531 -16.17 22.36 -1.13
N THR A 532 -17.18 22.35 -0.26
CA THR A 532 -17.44 21.26 0.69
C THR A 532 -18.94 21.19 0.96
N TYR A 533 -19.38 20.08 1.54
CA TYR A 533 -20.75 19.89 2.03
C TYR A 533 -20.80 20.09 3.56
N VAL A 534 -22.01 20.28 4.10
CA VAL A 534 -22.24 20.32 5.55
C VAL A 534 -21.98 18.93 6.13
N GLY A 535 -21.03 18.82 7.06
CA GLY A 535 -20.62 17.57 7.68
C GLY A 535 -21.54 17.11 8.82
N GLY A 536 -20.98 16.32 9.74
CA GLY A 536 -21.71 15.81 10.91
C GLY A 536 -22.16 16.92 11.85
N HIS A 537 -23.34 16.74 12.44
CA HIS A 537 -23.91 17.65 13.45
C HIS A 537 -23.41 17.27 14.85
N VAL A 538 -22.82 18.21 15.58
CA VAL A 538 -22.27 17.98 16.92
C VAL A 538 -22.85 19.00 17.90
N GLU A 539 -23.50 18.51 18.97
CA GLU A 539 -24.09 19.35 20.01
C GLU A 539 -23.64 18.90 21.40
N ALA A 540 -23.17 19.85 22.21
CA ALA A 540 -22.97 19.67 23.65
C ALA A 540 -24.15 20.31 24.38
N LEU A 541 -25.22 19.54 24.58
CA LEU A 541 -26.49 20.04 25.15
C LEU A 541 -26.34 20.45 26.62
N GLU A 542 -25.67 19.62 27.41
CA GLU A 542 -25.43 19.85 28.83
C GLU A 542 -24.00 19.45 29.20
N SER A 543 -23.44 20.14 30.18
CA SER A 543 -22.12 19.83 30.76
C SER A 543 -22.27 19.69 32.26
N GLY A 544 -21.64 18.66 32.83
CA GLY A 544 -21.73 18.41 34.27
C GLY A 544 -21.32 17.00 34.65
N VAL A 545 -21.43 16.70 35.95
CA VAL A 545 -21.22 15.36 36.49
C VAL A 545 -22.57 14.66 36.56
N PHE A 546 -22.79 13.71 35.65
CA PHE A 546 -23.96 12.84 35.65
C PHE A 546 -23.54 11.47 36.14
N ARG A 547 -24.19 11.01 37.21
CA ARG A 547 -23.90 9.71 37.83
C ARG A 547 -25.18 9.02 38.23
N ALA A 548 -25.17 7.69 38.17
CA ALA A 548 -26.32 6.87 38.55
C ALA A 548 -26.74 7.07 40.02
N ASP A 549 -25.82 7.46 40.91
CA ASP A 549 -26.07 7.69 42.33
C ASP A 549 -26.40 9.16 42.69
N ILE A 550 -26.50 10.05 41.70
CA ILE A 550 -26.87 11.44 41.91
C ILE A 550 -28.23 11.69 41.24
N PRO A 551 -29.28 12.04 42.01
CA PRO A 551 -30.59 12.33 41.43
C PRO A 551 -30.52 13.48 40.41
N CYS A 552 -31.03 13.23 39.21
CA CYS A 552 -31.18 14.23 38.16
C CYS A 552 -32.65 14.67 38.04
N ARG A 553 -32.87 15.96 37.76
CA ARG A 553 -34.21 16.48 37.55
C ARG A 553 -34.60 16.33 36.09
N PHE A 554 -35.59 15.49 35.82
CA PHE A 554 -36.18 15.35 34.49
C PHE A 554 -37.41 16.23 34.33
N ARG A 555 -37.52 16.89 33.18
CA ARG A 555 -38.75 17.54 32.73
C ARG A 555 -39.32 16.73 31.58
N LEU A 556 -40.23 15.83 31.90
CA LEU A 556 -40.87 14.96 30.92
C LEU A 556 -41.95 15.73 30.15
N VAL A 557 -42.14 15.36 28.88
CA VAL A 557 -43.19 15.89 28.00
C VAL A 557 -44.27 14.83 27.86
N PRO A 558 -45.43 14.96 28.54
CA PRO A 558 -46.46 13.92 28.56
C PRO A 558 -46.96 13.51 27.18
N GLU A 559 -47.04 14.46 26.24
CA GLU A 559 -47.48 14.20 24.88
C GLU A 559 -46.52 13.26 24.14
N ALA A 560 -45.21 13.34 24.43
CA ALA A 560 -44.23 12.43 23.85
C ALA A 560 -44.35 11.02 24.45
N LEU A 561 -44.62 10.92 25.76
CA LEU A 561 -44.80 9.63 26.45
C LEU A 561 -46.03 8.88 25.92
N ASN A 562 -47.16 9.56 25.75
CA ASN A 562 -48.37 8.94 25.20
C ASN A 562 -48.13 8.40 23.79
N ARG A 563 -47.41 9.15 22.95
CA ARG A 563 -47.04 8.67 21.60
C ARG A 563 -46.17 7.42 21.64
N LEU A 564 -45.26 7.30 22.61
CA LEU A 564 -44.42 6.11 22.76
C LEU A 564 -45.26 4.91 23.21
N ILE A 565 -46.17 5.09 24.17
CA ILE A 565 -47.09 4.04 24.64
C ILE A 565 -47.95 3.51 23.49
N ASP A 566 -48.55 4.40 22.71
CA ASP A 566 -49.38 4.03 21.56
C ASP A 566 -48.59 3.25 20.49
N GLN A 567 -47.26 3.41 20.45
CA GLN A 567 -46.37 2.76 19.49
C GLN A 567 -45.77 1.44 19.99
N ILE A 568 -45.95 1.06 21.26
CA ILE A 568 -45.35 -0.14 21.87
C ILE A 568 -45.56 -1.40 21.01
N PRO A 569 -46.79 -1.77 20.58
CA PRO A 569 -46.99 -3.01 19.84
C PRO A 569 -46.20 -3.06 18.53
N LYS A 570 -46.13 -1.92 17.83
CA LYS A 570 -45.40 -1.80 16.57
C LYS A 570 -43.88 -1.83 16.80
N THR A 571 -43.40 -1.19 17.87
CA THR A 571 -41.98 -1.17 18.22
C THR A 571 -41.51 -2.56 18.63
N LEU A 572 -42.28 -3.28 19.44
CA LEU A 572 -41.98 -4.65 19.84
C LEU A 572 -41.99 -5.60 18.65
N GLN A 573 -42.99 -5.50 17.78
CA GLN A 573 -43.01 -6.25 16.52
C GLN A 573 -41.76 -5.97 15.68
N HIS A 574 -41.37 -4.71 15.52
CA HIS A 574 -40.17 -4.36 14.76
C HIS A 574 -38.90 -4.93 15.40
N ALA A 575 -38.74 -4.81 16.71
CA ALA A 575 -37.59 -5.37 17.43
C ALA A 575 -37.51 -6.89 17.24
N ILE A 576 -38.64 -7.59 17.39
CA ILE A 576 -38.67 -9.05 17.31
C ILE A 576 -38.46 -9.54 15.87
N GLU A 577 -39.20 -9.00 14.90
CA GLU A 577 -39.19 -9.52 13.53
C GLU A 577 -38.02 -8.98 12.69
N VAL A 578 -37.63 -7.72 12.90
CA VAL A 578 -36.62 -7.06 12.06
C VAL A 578 -35.25 -7.03 12.72
N GLU A 579 -35.17 -6.67 14.01
CA GLU A 579 -33.88 -6.59 14.71
C GLU A 579 -33.37 -7.99 15.10
N GLU A 580 -34.25 -8.83 15.68
CA GLU A 580 -33.89 -10.18 16.12
C GLU A 580 -34.15 -11.26 15.05
N GLY A 581 -34.93 -10.95 14.00
CA GLY A 581 -35.24 -11.90 12.93
C GLY A 581 -36.13 -13.07 13.36
N ILE A 582 -36.84 -12.93 14.48
CA ILE A 582 -37.67 -13.98 15.08
C ILE A 582 -39.13 -13.78 14.65
N PRO A 583 -39.81 -14.81 14.13
CA PRO A 583 -41.25 -14.76 13.90
C PRO A 583 -42.04 -14.52 15.20
N LEU A 584 -43.02 -13.61 15.17
CA LEU A 584 -43.84 -13.25 16.34
C LEU A 584 -44.57 -14.43 16.99
N ASP A 585 -44.91 -15.47 16.22
CA ASP A 585 -45.58 -16.67 16.70
C ASP A 585 -44.71 -17.55 17.62
N MET A 586 -43.39 -17.34 17.62
CA MET A 586 -42.46 -18.00 18.54
C MET A 586 -42.32 -17.27 19.89
N VAL A 587 -42.89 -16.07 20.02
CA VAL A 587 -42.79 -15.27 21.24
C VAL A 587 -43.94 -15.60 22.19
N THR A 588 -43.61 -16.20 23.33
CA THR A 588 -44.62 -16.72 24.28
C THR A 588 -45.10 -15.72 25.31
N ASN A 589 -44.37 -14.61 25.49
CA ASN A 589 -44.61 -13.61 26.54
C ASN A 589 -44.88 -12.21 25.98
N LEU A 590 -45.23 -12.10 24.69
CA LEU A 590 -45.45 -10.81 24.02
C LEU A 590 -46.52 -9.98 24.73
N SER A 591 -47.64 -10.63 25.10
CA SER A 591 -48.72 -10.01 25.88
C SER A 591 -48.24 -9.51 27.25
N ASP A 592 -47.40 -10.28 27.93
CA ASP A 592 -46.90 -9.95 29.27
C ASP A 592 -45.97 -8.72 29.22
N THR A 593 -45.24 -8.54 28.11
CA THR A 593 -44.38 -7.38 27.87
C THR A 593 -45.14 -6.15 27.39
N GLU A 594 -46.29 -6.31 26.72
CA GLU A 594 -47.17 -5.21 26.31
C GLU A 594 -47.98 -4.64 27.49
N ASP A 595 -48.38 -5.50 28.44
CA ASP A 595 -49.22 -5.16 29.59
C ASP A 595 -48.49 -4.43 30.74
N PHE A 596 -47.21 -4.10 30.60
CA PHE A 596 -46.43 -3.34 31.60
C PHE A 596 -46.95 -1.90 31.86
N THR A 597 -48.05 -1.50 31.23
CA THR A 597 -48.79 -0.26 31.48
C THR A 597 -49.78 -0.37 32.66
N ALA A 598 -49.92 -1.53 33.32
CA ALA A 598 -50.93 -1.78 34.35
C ALA A 598 -50.42 -2.35 35.69
N CYS A 599 -49.18 -2.07 36.10
CA CYS A 599 -48.67 -2.44 37.44
C CYS A 599 -48.06 -1.24 38.17
N ASP A 600 -48.82 -0.77 39.18
CA ASP A 600 -48.54 0.07 40.37
C ASP A 600 -47.62 1.30 40.29
#